data_AF-A0A3B9BYY9-F1
#
_entry.id   AF-A0A3B9BYY9-F1
#
_cell.length_a   1.000
_cell.length_b   1.000
_cell.length_c   1.000
_cell.angle_alpha   90.00
_cell.angle_beta   90.00
_cell.angle_gamma   90.00
#
_symmetry.space_group_name_H-M   'P 1'
#
loop_
_entity.id
_entity.type
_entity.pdbx_description
1 polymer ?
#
loop_
_entity_poly.entity_id
_entity_poly.type
_entity_poly.pdbx_seq_one_letter_code
_entity_poly.pdbx_strand_id
1 'polypeptide(L)'
;LEMDMSQTDQDWQNELISPLLQMDKVELVQRMLTREFRKVDPSYTSNTDLNVNEQNKSDRKSKRSEQGNDRFERRDRSEGKSRRDKFAPDENTTRLFINLGKKDNLRYDEMRELIFRETKVSGHHIKDIEMAGVFSFFETDVKSAERIMENFKNVEINGREVRIDRA
;
A
#
# COMPACT_ATOMS: atom_id res chain seq x y z
N LEU A 1 -56.15 5.57 -1.88
CA LEU A 1 -55.35 4.58 -1.14
C LEU A 1 -53.90 5.04 -1.22
N GLU A 2 -53.55 6.01 -0.38
CA GLU A 2 -52.14 6.37 -0.16
C GLU A 2 -51.52 5.24 0.65
N MET A 3 -50.56 4.51 0.07
CA MET A 3 -49.69 3.66 0.87
C MET A 3 -48.70 4.57 1.59
N ASP A 4 -48.76 4.53 2.91
CA ASP A 4 -47.81 5.20 3.79
C ASP A 4 -46.41 4.62 3.59
N MET A 5 -45.56 5.39 2.89
CA MET A 5 -44.17 5.01 2.56
C MET A 5 -43.23 5.06 3.78
N SER A 6 -43.69 5.55 4.94
CA SER A 6 -42.88 5.61 6.16
C SER A 6 -42.81 4.26 6.89
N GLN A 7 -43.84 3.41 6.73
CA GLN A 7 -43.91 2.09 7.36
C GLN A 7 -42.96 1.08 6.67
N THR A 8 -42.87 1.16 5.35
CA THR A 8 -42.05 0.25 4.52
C THR A 8 -40.55 0.36 4.81
N ASP A 9 -40.07 1.50 5.30
CA ASP A 9 -38.66 1.70 5.64
C ASP A 9 -38.25 1.07 6.99
N GLN A 10 -39.20 0.87 7.90
CA GLN A 10 -38.93 0.15 9.15
C GLN A 10 -39.05 -1.36 8.97
N ASP A 11 -39.90 -1.81 8.05
CA ASP A 11 -40.15 -3.23 7.81
C ASP A 11 -38.90 -3.95 7.27
N TRP A 12 -38.16 -3.36 6.34
CA TRP A 12 -36.92 -3.99 5.82
C TRP A 12 -35.81 -4.04 6.88
N GLN A 13 -35.74 -3.05 7.78
CA GLN A 13 -34.80 -3.08 8.91
C GLN A 13 -35.18 -4.19 9.88
N ASN A 14 -36.46 -4.36 10.16
CA ASN A 14 -36.96 -5.42 11.03
C ASN A 14 -36.71 -6.83 10.44
N GLU A 15 -36.83 -6.99 9.12
CA GLU A 15 -36.48 -8.25 8.44
C GLU A 15 -34.99 -8.61 8.54
N LEU A 16 -34.10 -7.63 8.49
CA LEU A 16 -32.65 -7.87 8.64
C LEU A 16 -32.23 -8.10 10.09
N ILE A 17 -32.91 -7.46 11.03
CA ILE A 17 -32.58 -7.51 12.45
C ILE A 17 -33.18 -8.76 13.11
N SER A 18 -34.35 -9.23 12.67
CA SER A 18 -35.04 -10.39 13.25
C SER A 18 -34.17 -11.67 13.27
N PRO A 19 -33.43 -12.05 12.20
CA PRO A 19 -32.51 -13.17 12.24
C PRO A 19 -31.34 -12.99 13.21
N LEU A 20 -30.88 -11.75 13.43
CA LEU A 20 -29.77 -11.45 14.34
C LEU A 20 -30.20 -11.50 15.81
N LEU A 21 -31.44 -11.10 16.11
CA LEU A 21 -32.05 -11.17 17.44
C LEU A 21 -32.35 -12.60 17.90
N GLN A 22 -32.56 -13.53 16.95
CA GLN A 22 -32.80 -14.94 17.23
C GLN A 22 -31.52 -15.74 17.52
N MET A 23 -30.33 -15.15 17.29
CA MET A 23 -29.04 -15.78 17.57
C MET A 23 -28.60 -15.53 19.02
N ASP A 24 -27.91 -16.51 19.61
CA ASP A 24 -27.26 -16.31 20.90
C ASP A 24 -26.04 -15.36 20.78
N LYS A 25 -25.67 -14.69 21.89
CA LYS A 25 -24.55 -13.74 21.93
C LYS A 25 -23.25 -14.36 21.39
N VAL A 26 -23.01 -15.63 21.69
CA VAL A 26 -21.82 -16.35 21.23
C VAL A 26 -21.87 -16.59 19.72
N GLU A 27 -23.04 -16.96 19.18
CA GLU A 27 -23.21 -17.23 17.75
C GLU A 27 -23.09 -15.95 16.91
N LEU A 28 -23.65 -14.83 17.39
CA LEU A 28 -23.52 -13.54 16.73
C LEU A 28 -22.05 -13.12 16.62
N VAL A 29 -21.31 -13.21 17.72
CA VAL A 29 -19.87 -12.90 17.76
C VAL A 29 -19.08 -13.84 16.85
N GLN A 30 -19.39 -15.14 16.84
CA GLN A 30 -18.72 -16.11 15.99
C GLN A 30 -18.95 -15.85 14.51
N ARG A 31 -20.17 -15.50 14.08
CA ARG A 31 -20.46 -15.16 12.68
C ARG A 31 -19.84 -13.83 12.27
N MET A 32 -19.84 -12.83 13.17
CA MET A 32 -19.17 -11.55 12.94
C MET A 32 -17.67 -11.77 12.74
N LEU A 33 -17.02 -12.51 13.65
CA LEU A 33 -15.62 -12.88 13.53
C LEU A 33 -15.34 -13.67 12.25
N THR A 34 -16.15 -14.68 11.92
CA THR A 34 -15.98 -15.48 10.69
C THR A 34 -16.08 -14.62 9.43
N ARG A 35 -16.96 -13.61 9.42
CA ARG A 35 -17.08 -12.66 8.31
C ARG A 35 -15.84 -11.78 8.18
N GLU A 36 -15.29 -11.31 9.30
CA GLU A 36 -14.08 -10.48 9.30
C GLU A 36 -12.82 -11.32 9.00
N PHE A 37 -12.74 -12.58 9.44
CA PHE A 37 -11.66 -13.51 9.10
C PHE A 37 -11.63 -13.87 7.61
N ARG A 38 -12.78 -13.89 6.91
CA ARG A 38 -12.81 -14.01 5.45
C ARG A 38 -12.19 -12.81 4.73
N LYS A 39 -12.07 -11.66 5.39
CA LYS A 39 -11.33 -10.50 4.89
C LYS A 39 -9.85 -10.50 5.28
N VAL A 40 -9.44 -11.37 6.21
CA VAL A 40 -8.03 -11.58 6.54
C VAL A 40 -7.42 -12.41 5.43
N ASP A 41 -6.87 -11.70 4.46
CA ASP A 41 -6.08 -12.21 3.35
C ASP A 41 -4.99 -13.20 3.84
N PRO A 42 -4.91 -14.42 3.27
CA PRO A 42 -3.92 -15.44 3.65
C PRO A 42 -2.46 -14.99 3.42
N SER A 43 -2.22 -13.83 2.80
CA SER A 43 -0.91 -13.20 2.64
C SER A 43 -0.12 -12.97 3.95
N TYR A 44 -0.72 -13.11 5.14
CA TYR A 44 0.03 -13.11 6.41
C TYR A 44 0.74 -14.43 6.73
N THR A 45 0.44 -15.52 6.03
CA THR A 45 1.05 -16.85 6.25
C THR A 45 2.22 -17.18 5.32
N SER A 46 2.41 -16.38 4.25
CA SER A 46 3.48 -16.57 3.26
C SER A 46 4.57 -15.51 3.33
N ASN A 47 4.84 -14.96 4.52
CA ASN A 47 6.15 -14.37 4.76
C ASN A 47 7.13 -15.52 4.95
N THR A 48 7.61 -16.06 3.83
CA THR A 48 8.89 -16.76 3.74
C THR A 48 9.88 -16.04 4.65
N ASP A 49 10.42 -16.79 5.61
CA ASP A 49 11.41 -16.40 6.61
C ASP A 49 12.13 -15.08 6.27
N LEU A 50 11.82 -14.03 7.04
CA LEU A 50 12.52 -12.73 7.01
C LEU A 50 13.94 -12.84 7.60
N ASN A 51 14.60 -13.97 7.39
CA ASN A 51 15.91 -14.27 7.93
C ASN A 51 16.62 -15.36 7.11
N VAL A 52 16.93 -15.08 5.83
CA VAL A 52 17.90 -15.90 5.09
C VAL A 52 19.06 -15.02 4.65
N ASN A 53 19.94 -14.81 5.62
CA ASN A 53 21.39 -14.68 5.54
C ASN A 53 22.00 -14.25 4.20
N GLU A 54 22.45 -12.99 4.16
CA GLU A 54 23.63 -12.58 3.39
C GLU A 54 24.80 -13.53 3.71
N GLN A 55 25.24 -14.31 2.72
CA GLN A 55 26.65 -14.52 2.35
C GLN A 55 26.81 -15.75 1.43
N ASN A 56 27.69 -15.56 0.43
CA ASN A 56 28.32 -16.54 -0.47
C ASN A 56 27.64 -16.81 -1.83
N LYS A 57 28.09 -16.12 -2.88
CA LYS A 57 29.07 -16.69 -3.84
C LYS A 57 29.44 -15.74 -4.99
N SER A 58 30.66 -15.24 -4.84
CA SER A 58 31.68 -14.94 -5.84
C SER A 58 31.63 -15.68 -7.20
N ASP A 59 32.05 -14.90 -8.21
CA ASP A 59 32.78 -15.29 -9.42
C ASP A 59 32.09 -16.16 -10.50
N ARG A 60 31.83 -15.56 -11.66
CA ARG A 60 32.40 -16.04 -12.94
C ARG A 60 32.30 -15.03 -14.09
N LYS A 61 33.46 -14.85 -14.72
CA LYS A 61 33.86 -13.94 -15.78
C LYS A 61 33.58 -14.54 -17.17
N SER A 62 33.10 -13.68 -18.09
CA SER A 62 33.31 -13.66 -19.56
C SER A 62 32.81 -14.84 -20.43
N LYS A 63 31.95 -14.55 -21.44
CA LYS A 63 32.28 -14.55 -22.89
C LYS A 63 31.02 -14.37 -23.80
N ARG A 64 31.10 -13.33 -24.65
CA ARG A 64 30.80 -13.21 -26.10
C ARG A 64 29.69 -14.05 -26.80
N SER A 65 28.94 -13.28 -27.61
CA SER A 65 28.32 -13.53 -28.94
C SER A 65 26.98 -14.29 -29.10
N GLU A 66 26.02 -13.52 -29.61
CA GLU A 66 25.12 -13.75 -30.75
C GLU A 66 24.02 -14.83 -30.77
N GLN A 67 22.82 -14.32 -31.08
CA GLN A 67 21.78 -14.92 -31.90
C GLN A 67 20.93 -16.05 -31.28
N GLY A 68 19.64 -15.76 -31.04
CA GLY A 68 18.66 -16.82 -30.80
C GLY A 68 17.31 -16.33 -30.30
N ASN A 69 16.29 -16.62 -31.10
CA ASN A 69 14.87 -16.27 -30.99
C ASN A 69 14.13 -16.78 -29.74
N ASP A 70 12.99 -16.12 -29.52
CA ASP A 70 11.71 -16.67 -29.07
C ASP A 70 11.52 -17.20 -27.63
N ARG A 71 10.71 -16.39 -26.91
CA ARG A 71 9.51 -16.77 -26.14
C ARG A 71 9.66 -17.44 -24.77
N PHE A 72 8.86 -16.84 -23.87
CA PHE A 72 8.46 -17.29 -22.53
C PHE A 72 9.55 -17.26 -21.46
N GLU A 73 9.48 -16.25 -20.59
CA GLU A 73 8.93 -16.45 -19.25
C GLU A 73 8.89 -15.13 -18.47
N ARG A 74 7.86 -15.03 -17.63
CA ARG A 74 7.58 -13.93 -16.70
C ARG A 74 8.83 -13.61 -15.89
N ARG A 75 9.53 -12.53 -16.26
CA ARG A 75 10.58 -11.96 -15.42
C ARG A 75 9.96 -10.87 -14.59
N ASP A 76 9.88 -11.16 -13.29
CA ASP A 76 9.69 -10.21 -12.21
C ASP A 76 10.30 -8.86 -12.57
N ARG A 77 9.46 -7.83 -12.59
CA ARG A 77 9.79 -6.47 -13.01
C ARG A 77 10.48 -5.72 -11.87
N SER A 78 11.48 -6.36 -11.28
CA SER A 78 12.47 -5.74 -10.40
C SER A 78 13.76 -5.59 -11.20
N GLU A 79 14.60 -4.61 -10.88
CA GLU A 79 15.88 -4.31 -11.56
C GLU A 79 15.81 -3.52 -12.87
N GLY A 80 15.01 -2.47 -12.87
CA GLY A 80 15.12 -1.37 -13.82
C GLY A 80 14.92 -0.01 -13.18
N LYS A 81 15.28 0.18 -11.88
CA LYS A 81 15.35 1.53 -11.29
C LYS A 81 16.47 2.26 -12.05
N SER A 82 16.07 3.01 -13.07
CA SER A 82 16.97 3.90 -13.80
C SER A 82 17.72 4.74 -12.78
N ARG A 83 19.02 4.99 -12.99
CA ARG A 83 19.84 5.89 -12.15
C ARG A 83 19.19 7.28 -11.93
N ARG A 84 18.17 7.62 -12.71
CA ARG A 84 17.37 8.84 -12.62
C ARG A 84 16.41 8.89 -11.42
N ASP A 85 16.00 7.74 -10.88
CA ASP A 85 15.07 7.65 -9.73
C ASP A 85 15.78 7.43 -8.38
N LYS A 86 17.09 7.67 -8.34
CA LYS A 86 17.89 7.70 -7.10
C LYS A 86 18.50 9.09 -6.89
N PHE A 87 18.75 9.44 -5.64
CA PHE A 87 19.60 10.59 -5.33
C PHE A 87 21.07 10.25 -5.58
N ALA A 88 21.89 11.26 -5.84
CA ALA A 88 23.33 11.06 -5.90
C ALA A 88 23.84 10.66 -4.49
N PRO A 89 24.88 9.82 -4.38
CA PRO A 89 25.36 9.32 -3.08
C PRO A 89 25.73 10.42 -2.07
N ASP A 90 26.08 11.61 -2.56
CA ASP A 90 26.52 12.75 -1.75
C ASP A 90 25.39 13.76 -1.44
N GLU A 91 24.17 13.53 -1.94
CA GLU A 91 23.03 14.42 -1.69
C GLU A 91 22.41 14.12 -0.32
N ASN A 92 22.20 15.18 0.47
CA ASN A 92 21.58 15.02 1.78
C ASN A 92 20.07 14.83 1.63
N THR A 93 19.62 13.62 1.90
CA THR A 93 18.24 13.18 1.72
C THR A 93 17.61 12.77 3.04
N THR A 94 16.29 12.69 3.04
CA THR A 94 15.49 12.17 4.14
C THR A 94 14.62 11.04 3.61
N ARG A 95 14.67 9.89 4.27
CA ARG A 95 13.72 8.81 4.03
C ARG A 95 12.47 9.04 4.87
N LEU A 96 11.32 8.99 4.23
CA LEU A 96 10.01 9.14 4.85
C LEU A 96 9.23 7.84 4.75
N PHE A 97 8.50 7.54 5.83
CA PHE A 97 7.48 6.52 5.92
C PHE A 97 6.11 7.14 5.63
N ILE A 98 5.25 6.42 4.90
CA ILE A 98 3.83 6.75 4.76
C ILE A 98 2.97 5.51 5.00
N ASN A 99 1.89 5.64 5.76
CA ASN A 99 0.97 4.55 6.09
C ASN A 99 0.01 4.16 4.93
N LEU A 100 0.45 4.31 3.69
CA LEU A 100 -0.29 3.95 2.48
C LEU A 100 0.57 3.08 1.58
N GLY A 101 -0.04 2.10 0.90
CA GLY A 101 0.66 1.20 0.01
C GLY A 101 -0.23 0.58 -1.07
N LYS A 102 0.21 -0.57 -1.59
CA LYS A 102 -0.46 -1.27 -2.70
C LYS A 102 -1.89 -1.69 -2.36
N LYS A 103 -2.18 -2.03 -1.10
CA LYS A 103 -3.52 -2.42 -0.63
C LYS A 103 -4.48 -1.22 -0.58
N ASP A 104 -3.96 0.00 -0.57
CA ASP A 104 -4.76 1.23 -0.71
C ASP A 104 -5.00 1.59 -2.19
N ASN A 105 -4.75 0.65 -3.11
CA ASN A 105 -4.83 0.81 -4.56
C ASN A 105 -3.92 1.92 -5.10
N LEU A 106 -2.78 2.17 -4.43
CA LEU A 106 -1.77 3.11 -4.87
C LEU A 106 -0.62 2.40 -5.59
N ARG A 107 -0.31 2.87 -6.79
CA ARG A 107 0.91 2.58 -7.53
C ARG A 107 1.92 3.71 -7.34
N TYR A 108 3.12 3.47 -7.86
CA TYR A 108 4.25 4.39 -7.78
C TYR A 108 3.90 5.83 -8.26
N ASP A 109 3.28 5.95 -9.43
CA ASP A 109 2.92 7.26 -10.00
C ASP A 109 1.79 7.93 -9.20
N GLU A 110 0.83 7.15 -8.70
CA GLU A 110 -0.28 7.63 -7.87
C GLU A 110 0.22 8.15 -6.51
N MET A 111 1.26 7.53 -5.94
CA MET A 111 1.90 8.04 -4.73
C MET A 111 2.59 9.38 -4.96
N ARG A 112 3.31 9.54 -6.08
CA ARG A 112 3.92 10.83 -6.45
C ARG A 112 2.86 11.90 -6.68
N GLU A 113 1.80 11.57 -7.40
CA GLU A 113 0.69 12.49 -7.67
C GLU A 113 -0.03 12.90 -6.38
N LEU A 114 -0.25 11.95 -5.48
CA LEU A 114 -0.84 12.23 -4.18
C LEU A 114 -0.01 13.24 -3.39
N ILE A 115 1.29 12.99 -3.25
CA ILE A 115 2.18 13.88 -2.51
C ILE A 115 2.24 15.25 -3.19
N PHE A 116 2.29 15.31 -4.52
CA PHE A 116 2.25 16.57 -5.25
C PHE A 116 0.94 17.35 -5.01
N ARG A 117 -0.21 16.68 -5.03
CA ARG A 117 -1.51 17.32 -4.85
C ARG A 117 -1.60 18.05 -3.50
N GLU A 118 -1.20 17.37 -2.43
CA GLU A 118 -1.31 17.88 -1.05
C GLU A 118 -0.20 18.88 -0.70
N THR A 119 1.02 18.70 -1.21
CA THR A 119 2.20 19.46 -0.75
C THR A 119 2.74 20.45 -1.78
N LYS A 120 2.37 20.28 -3.05
CA LYS A 120 2.98 20.92 -4.23
C LYS A 120 4.47 20.64 -4.40
N VAL A 121 5.00 19.60 -3.74
CA VAL A 121 6.36 19.09 -4.00
C VAL A 121 6.33 18.28 -5.29
N SER A 122 7.13 18.69 -6.27
CA SER A 122 7.23 17.99 -7.56
C SER A 122 7.68 16.54 -7.36
N GLY A 123 7.04 15.62 -8.08
CA GLY A 123 7.40 14.19 -8.05
C GLY A 123 8.86 13.89 -8.42
N HIS A 124 9.57 14.84 -9.05
CA HIS A 124 11.01 14.70 -9.30
C HIS A 124 11.86 14.68 -8.02
N HIS A 125 11.39 15.33 -6.95
CA HIS A 125 12.02 15.32 -5.63
C HIS A 125 11.64 14.10 -4.79
N ILE A 126 10.80 13.20 -5.32
CA ILE A 126 10.33 11.99 -4.63
C ILE A 126 10.94 10.81 -5.35
N LYS A 127 11.98 10.23 -4.76
CA LYS A 127 12.77 9.16 -5.36
C LYS A 127 12.76 7.92 -4.48
N ASP A 128 13.32 6.85 -5.03
CA ASP A 128 13.51 5.59 -4.33
C ASP A 128 12.28 5.00 -3.61
N ILE A 129 11.07 5.22 -4.16
CA ILE A 129 9.83 4.72 -3.55
C ILE A 129 9.83 3.18 -3.47
N GLU A 130 9.63 2.68 -2.26
CA GLU A 130 9.47 1.27 -1.90
C GLU A 130 8.03 1.04 -1.45
N MET A 131 7.23 0.47 -2.34
CA MET A 131 5.80 0.24 -2.10
C MET A 131 5.57 -1.13 -1.46
N ALA A 132 5.20 -1.15 -0.17
CA ALA A 132 4.77 -2.36 0.52
C ALA A 132 3.24 -2.54 0.42
N GLY A 133 2.70 -3.50 1.17
CA GLY A 133 1.27 -3.80 1.17
C GLY A 133 0.44 -2.64 1.75
N VAL A 134 0.68 -2.28 3.01
CA VAL A 134 -0.16 -1.33 3.78
C VAL A 134 0.57 -0.03 4.14
N PHE A 135 1.82 0.09 3.71
CA PHE A 135 2.69 1.25 3.93
C PHE A 135 3.69 1.33 2.79
N SER A 136 4.42 2.44 2.70
CA SER A 136 5.51 2.63 1.76
C SER A 136 6.60 3.51 2.37
N PHE A 137 7.78 3.45 1.75
CA PHE A 137 8.86 4.39 2.03
C PHE A 137 9.24 5.14 0.75
N PHE A 138 9.73 6.36 0.90
CA PHE A 138 10.33 7.10 -0.20
C PHE A 138 11.42 8.04 0.32
N GLU A 139 12.26 8.50 -0.59
CA GLU A 139 13.36 9.40 -0.29
C GLU A 139 13.09 10.77 -0.93
N THR A 140 13.47 11.84 -0.24
CA THR A 140 13.31 13.21 -0.72
C THR A 140 14.39 14.13 -0.16
N ASP A 141 14.57 15.32 -0.72
CA ASP A 141 15.49 16.31 -0.16
C ASP A 141 14.95 16.87 1.17
N VAL A 142 15.85 17.39 2.02
CA VAL A 142 15.50 17.85 3.38
C VAL A 142 14.38 18.92 3.38
N LYS A 143 14.39 19.85 2.42
CA LYS A 143 13.39 20.94 2.35
C LYS A 143 12.02 20.40 1.96
N SER A 144 12.01 19.49 0.99
CA SER A 144 10.80 18.78 0.57
C SER A 144 10.25 17.92 1.72
N ALA A 145 11.11 17.27 2.51
CA ALA A 145 10.68 16.45 3.64
C ALA A 145 9.92 17.26 4.70
N GLU A 146 10.45 18.42 5.10
CA GLU A 146 9.78 19.32 6.06
C GLU A 146 8.41 19.75 5.55
N ARG A 147 8.36 20.20 4.28
CA ARG A 147 7.10 20.62 3.65
C ARG A 147 6.08 19.48 3.58
N ILE A 148 6.50 18.26 3.25
CA ILE A 148 5.61 17.10 3.21
C ILE A 148 5.05 16.82 4.60
N MET A 149 5.90 16.75 5.63
CA MET A 149 5.48 16.48 7.00
C MET A 149 4.52 17.53 7.56
N GLU A 150 4.66 18.80 7.17
CA GLU A 150 3.76 19.87 7.61
C GLU A 150 2.38 19.80 6.97
N ASN A 151 2.32 19.54 5.66
CA ASN A 151 1.06 19.56 4.91
C ASN A 151 0.22 18.29 5.12
N PHE A 152 0.83 17.17 5.53
CA PHE A 152 0.12 15.91 5.73
C PHE A 152 -0.53 15.71 7.11
N LYS A 153 -0.43 16.68 8.04
CA LYS A 153 -0.89 16.54 9.43
C LYS A 153 -2.39 16.26 9.62
N ASN A 154 -3.23 16.49 8.61
CA ASN A 154 -4.68 16.25 8.68
C ASN A 154 -5.24 15.79 7.33
N VAL A 155 -4.45 15.06 6.55
CA VAL A 155 -4.90 14.54 5.26
C VAL A 155 -5.60 13.22 5.48
N GLU A 156 -6.80 13.08 4.94
CA GLU A 156 -7.57 11.85 4.96
C GLU A 156 -7.76 11.33 3.53
N ILE A 157 -7.52 10.03 3.34
CA ILE A 157 -7.69 9.36 2.05
C ILE A 157 -8.52 8.11 2.28
N ASN A 158 -9.62 7.98 1.54
CA ASN A 158 -10.50 6.80 1.59
C ASN A 158 -10.97 6.44 3.01
N GLY A 159 -11.26 7.42 3.86
CA GLY A 159 -11.70 7.17 5.23
C GLY A 159 -10.56 6.90 6.23
N ARG A 160 -9.30 7.05 5.81
CA ARG A 160 -8.11 6.74 6.61
C ARG A 160 -7.21 7.96 6.72
N GLU A 161 -6.85 8.30 7.95
CA GLU A 161 -5.88 9.36 8.22
C GLU A 161 -4.48 8.96 7.70
N VAL A 162 -3.87 9.85 6.94
CA VAL A 162 -2.55 9.66 6.37
C VAL A 162 -1.51 10.10 7.39
N ARG A 163 -0.61 9.18 7.72
CA ARG A 163 0.50 9.43 8.64
C ARG A 163 1.81 9.39 7.89
N ILE A 164 2.61 10.44 8.05
CA ILE A 164 3.97 10.54 7.52
C ILE A 164 4.96 10.77 8.66
N ASP A 165 5.99 9.94 8.72
CA ASP A 165 7.09 10.05 9.69
C ASP A 165 8.45 9.94 8.98
N ARG A 166 9.51 10.37 9.66
CA ARG A 166 10.87 10.03 9.25
C ARG A 166 11.13 8.55 9.55
N ALA A 167 11.72 7.85 8.59
CA ALA A 167 12.03 6.42 8.67
C ALA A 167 13.31 6.13 9.47
#